data_AF-A0A9E5KW49-F1
#
_entry.id   AF-A0A9E5KW49-F1
#
_cell.length_a   1.000
_cell.length_b   1.000
_cell.length_c   1.000
_cell.angle_alpha   90.00
_cell.angle_beta   90.00
_cell.angle_gamma   90.00
#
_symmetry.space_group_name_H-M   'P 1'
#
loop_
_entity.id
_entity.type
_entity.pdbx_description
1 polymer ?
#
loop_
_entity_poly.entity_id
_entity_poly.type
_entity_poly.pdbx_seq_one_letter_code
_entity_poly.pdbx_strand_id
1 'polypeptide(L)'
;MTFTDRLAYEIPPLVRGLTFDGQKGLFVHAVTGKKVDLMLNPVSESMEETVVQWKRLLDAYTEERRVYPAVIGIGETDFTYGLGTNYDEAVRAEGVSALPVLPPSDSRSDVVRDKIVLVTGGAQGFGEGMVRSLVEQGSFVYIADMNEQGAKKLADELNYEACITVAKSLAVNVTDETSVEAMMDQVALETGSLDVFVSNAGVLRAGSVKAMS
;
A
#
# COMPACT_ATOMS: atom_id res chain seq x y z
N MET A 1 -2.28 13.43 18.60
CA MET A 1 -3.30 13.47 17.51
C MET A 1 -4.44 12.54 17.91
N THR A 2 -5.69 12.88 17.59
CA THR A 2 -6.88 12.04 17.88
C THR A 2 -7.37 11.36 16.61
N PHE A 3 -8.07 10.23 16.74
CA PHE A 3 -8.73 9.57 15.61
C PHE A 3 -9.95 10.36 15.14
N THR A 4 -10.34 10.15 13.88
CA THR A 4 -11.59 10.66 13.32
C THR A 4 -12.64 9.55 13.23
N ASP A 5 -13.82 9.87 12.72
CA ASP A 5 -14.88 8.88 12.45
C ASP A 5 -14.51 7.92 11.29
N ARG A 6 -13.33 8.08 10.66
CA ARG A 6 -12.86 7.31 9.50
C ARG A 6 -11.90 6.17 9.89
N LEU A 7 -12.09 5.55 11.05
CA LEU A 7 -11.20 4.54 11.64
C LEU A 7 -10.77 3.42 10.68
N ALA A 8 -11.66 2.94 9.81
CA ALA A 8 -11.35 1.89 8.84
C ALA A 8 -10.18 2.25 7.91
N TYR A 9 -9.98 3.54 7.63
CA TYR A 9 -8.91 4.05 6.76
C TYR A 9 -7.69 4.56 7.54
N GLU A 10 -7.86 4.88 8.84
CA GLU A 10 -6.79 5.38 9.71
C GLU A 10 -5.99 4.26 10.37
N ILE A 11 -6.61 3.10 10.63
CA ILE A 11 -5.96 1.97 11.30
C ILE A 11 -4.92 1.27 10.41
N PRO A 12 -5.18 0.94 9.13
CA PRO A 12 -4.20 0.22 8.30
C PRO A 12 -2.83 0.92 8.19
N PRO A 13 -2.74 2.26 7.99
CA PRO A 13 -1.47 2.97 8.00
C PRO A 13 -0.70 2.82 9.32
N LEU A 14 -1.41 2.84 10.46
CA LEU A 14 -0.79 2.65 11.78
C LEU A 14 -0.25 1.24 11.93
N VAL A 15 -1.06 0.22 11.57
CA VAL A 15 -0.63 -1.18 11.60
C VAL A 15 0.60 -1.39 10.72
N ARG A 16 0.62 -0.80 9.51
CA ARG A 16 1.80 -0.85 8.64
C ARG A 16 3.01 -0.21 9.32
N GLY A 17 2.84 0.97 9.92
CA GLY A 17 3.90 1.66 10.65
C GLY A 17 4.51 0.83 11.79
N LEU A 18 3.70 0.02 12.49
CA LEU A 18 4.19 -0.88 13.54
C LEU A 18 5.12 -1.98 13.02
N THR A 19 4.99 -2.33 11.74
CA THR A 19 5.80 -3.36 11.08
C THR A 19 7.06 -2.81 10.40
N PHE A 20 7.29 -1.49 10.45
CA PHE A 20 8.41 -0.86 9.77
C PHE A 20 9.75 -1.25 10.42
N ASP A 21 10.67 -1.78 9.61
CA ASP A 21 11.97 -2.29 10.06
C ASP A 21 13.14 -1.30 9.88
N GLY A 22 12.85 -0.06 9.47
CA GLY A 22 13.86 0.93 9.08
C GLY A 22 14.04 1.06 7.57
N GLN A 23 13.57 0.07 6.80
CA GLN A 23 13.61 0.07 5.34
C GLN A 23 12.20 -0.05 4.75
N LYS A 24 11.37 -0.99 5.20
CA LYS A 24 10.01 -1.22 4.66
C LYS A 24 9.03 -1.63 5.75
N GLY A 25 7.76 -1.39 5.49
CA GLY A 25 6.65 -1.98 6.26
C GLY A 25 6.03 -3.11 5.48
N LEU A 26 5.39 -4.05 6.18
CA LEU A 26 4.59 -5.10 5.55
C LEU A 26 3.39 -4.52 4.81
N PHE A 27 2.88 -5.28 3.86
CA PHE A 27 1.57 -5.04 3.28
C PHE A 27 0.51 -5.31 4.36
N VAL A 28 -0.45 -4.40 4.46
CA VAL A 28 -1.61 -4.52 5.35
C VAL A 28 -2.85 -4.47 4.49
N HIS A 29 -3.62 -5.55 4.47
CA HIS A 29 -4.82 -5.65 3.64
C HIS A 29 -6.05 -5.89 4.52
N ALA A 30 -7.11 -5.11 4.34
CA ALA A 30 -8.38 -5.34 5.01
C ALA A 30 -8.98 -6.67 4.55
N VAL A 31 -9.18 -7.60 5.48
CA VAL A 31 -9.73 -8.94 5.23
C VAL A 31 -10.99 -9.15 6.05
N THR A 32 -11.79 -10.15 5.69
CA THR A 32 -13.00 -10.56 6.44
C THR A 32 -13.04 -12.07 6.60
N GLY A 33 -13.61 -12.55 7.71
CA GLY A 33 -13.83 -13.98 7.96
C GLY A 33 -12.56 -14.81 8.18
N LYS A 34 -11.41 -14.16 8.41
CA LYS A 34 -10.14 -14.83 8.70
C LYS A 34 -9.96 -15.03 10.21
N LYS A 35 -9.30 -16.11 10.60
CA LYS A 35 -8.99 -16.37 12.01
C LYS A 35 -7.91 -15.39 12.48
N VAL A 36 -8.21 -14.63 13.53
CA VAL A 36 -7.27 -13.65 14.11
C VAL A 36 -6.17 -14.37 14.89
N ASP A 37 -4.91 -14.01 14.62
CA ASP A 37 -3.75 -14.52 15.36
C ASP A 37 -3.36 -13.60 16.53
N LEU A 38 -3.45 -12.29 16.30
CA LEU A 38 -3.17 -11.26 17.30
C LEU A 38 -4.34 -10.28 17.38
N MET A 39 -4.94 -10.17 18.56
CA MET A 39 -5.92 -9.14 18.85
C MET A 39 -5.22 -7.94 19.48
N LEU A 40 -5.27 -6.79 18.82
CA LEU A 40 -4.82 -5.53 19.37
C LEU A 40 -5.93 -4.90 20.22
N ASN A 41 -5.55 -4.05 21.19
CA ASN A 41 -6.52 -3.34 22.02
C ASN A 41 -7.44 -2.45 21.18
N PRO A 42 -8.66 -2.13 21.67
CA PRO A 42 -9.47 -1.06 21.09
C PRO A 42 -8.67 0.25 20.99
N VAL A 43 -8.99 1.02 19.96
CA VAL A 43 -8.43 2.34 19.74
C VAL A 43 -8.78 3.25 20.93
N SER A 44 -7.79 3.92 21.53
CA SER A 44 -8.02 4.91 22.59
C SER A 44 -8.28 6.30 22.00
N GLU A 45 -8.63 7.28 22.84
CA GLU A 45 -8.77 8.68 22.42
C GLU A 45 -7.44 9.26 21.88
N SER A 46 -6.31 8.68 22.28
CA SER A 46 -4.96 9.10 21.87
C SER A 46 -4.34 8.11 20.90
N MET A 47 -4.01 8.59 19.70
CA MET A 47 -3.29 7.82 18.70
C MET A 47 -1.91 7.35 19.18
N GLU A 48 -1.20 8.20 19.91
CA GLU A 48 0.13 7.87 20.43
C GLU A 48 0.07 6.72 21.45
N GLU A 49 -0.89 6.78 22.38
CA GLU A 49 -1.07 5.70 23.36
C GLU A 49 -1.48 4.39 22.69
N THR A 50 -2.39 4.46 21.72
CA THR A 50 -2.84 3.31 20.92
C THR A 50 -1.65 2.65 20.24
N VAL A 51 -0.82 3.42 19.52
CA VAL A 51 0.36 2.91 18.82
C VAL A 51 1.37 2.29 19.78
N VAL A 52 1.63 2.92 20.93
CA VAL A 52 2.57 2.38 21.94
C VAL A 52 2.07 1.05 22.50
N GLN A 53 0.78 0.92 22.80
CA GLN A 53 0.20 -0.32 23.30
C GLN A 53 0.24 -1.42 22.24
N TRP A 54 -0.16 -1.11 21.01
CA TRP A 54 -0.15 -2.06 19.90
C TRP A 54 1.27 -2.54 19.56
N LYS A 55 2.26 -1.64 19.57
CA LYS A 55 3.66 -2.00 19.34
C LYS A 55 4.15 -3.02 20.37
N ARG A 56 3.84 -2.83 21.66
CA ARG A 56 4.22 -3.77 22.72
C ARG A 56 3.63 -5.16 22.50
N LEU A 57 2.37 -5.25 22.08
CA LEU A 57 1.72 -6.53 21.79
C LEU A 57 2.34 -7.22 20.56
N LEU A 58 2.58 -6.46 19.50
CA LEU A 58 3.21 -6.98 18.28
C LEU A 58 4.65 -7.46 18.55
N ASP A 59 5.41 -6.72 19.34
CA ASP A 59 6.77 -7.09 19.74
C ASP A 59 6.78 -8.37 20.58
N ALA A 60 5.91 -8.45 21.60
CA ALA A 60 5.77 -9.67 22.40
C ALA A 60 5.41 -10.89 21.53
N TYR A 61 4.47 -10.73 20.58
CA TYR A 61 4.09 -11.79 19.65
C TYR A 61 5.29 -12.25 18.80
N THR A 62 5.99 -11.30 18.19
CA THR A 62 7.09 -11.57 17.24
C THR A 62 8.34 -12.10 17.94
N GLU A 63 8.66 -11.64 19.15
CA GLU A 63 9.77 -12.15 19.96
C GLU A 63 9.55 -13.59 20.40
N GLU A 64 8.33 -13.92 20.85
CA GLU A 64 7.96 -15.26 21.29
C GLU A 64 7.95 -16.27 20.12
N ARG A 65 7.31 -15.89 19.00
CA ARG A 65 7.03 -16.81 17.89
C ARG A 65 8.04 -16.74 16.75
N ARG A 66 8.89 -15.72 16.72
CA ARG A 66 9.84 -15.44 15.62
C ARG A 66 9.17 -15.29 14.25
N VAL A 67 7.91 -14.86 14.23
CA VAL A 67 7.11 -14.57 13.02
C VAL A 67 6.14 -13.44 13.31
N TYR A 68 5.72 -12.71 12.26
CA TYR A 68 4.60 -11.78 12.34
C TYR A 68 3.26 -12.55 12.37
N PRO A 69 2.20 -12.01 13.01
CA PRO A 69 0.86 -12.56 12.90
C PRO A 69 0.39 -12.50 11.44
N ALA A 70 -0.33 -13.52 10.96
CA ALA A 70 -0.92 -13.47 9.63
C ALA A 70 -2.10 -12.51 9.60
N VAL A 71 -2.91 -12.52 10.66
CA VAL A 71 -4.10 -11.68 10.81
C VAL A 71 -4.06 -10.93 12.13
N ILE A 72 -4.23 -9.61 12.05
CA ILE A 72 -4.46 -8.71 13.17
C ILE A 72 -5.95 -8.37 13.25
N GLY A 73 -6.53 -8.45 14.44
CA GLY A 73 -7.86 -7.90 14.75
C GLY A 73 -7.76 -6.70 15.69
N ILE A 74 -8.78 -5.83 15.69
CA ILE A 74 -8.81 -4.63 16.53
C ILE A 74 -9.96 -4.71 17.54
N GLY A 75 -9.63 -4.88 18.82
CA GLY A 75 -10.57 -4.82 19.93
C GLY A 75 -11.80 -5.71 19.72
N GLU A 76 -12.98 -5.13 19.96
CA GLU A 76 -14.28 -5.78 19.72
C GLU A 76 -14.88 -5.39 18.36
N THR A 77 -14.08 -4.79 17.46
CA THR A 77 -14.54 -4.40 16.13
C THR A 77 -14.45 -5.56 15.14
N ASP A 78 -15.17 -5.43 14.02
CA ASP A 78 -15.07 -6.36 12.89
C ASP A 78 -13.84 -6.09 11.99
N PHE A 79 -12.97 -5.13 12.36
CA PHE A 79 -11.80 -4.79 11.57
C PHE A 79 -10.72 -5.85 11.74
N THR A 80 -10.42 -6.53 10.63
CA THR A 80 -9.31 -7.48 10.53
C THR A 80 -8.41 -7.17 9.35
N TYR A 81 -7.11 -7.34 9.56
CA TYR A 81 -6.08 -7.00 8.58
C TYR A 81 -5.11 -8.16 8.40
N GLY A 82 -4.93 -8.60 7.17
CA GLY A 82 -3.91 -9.55 6.78
C GLY A 82 -2.56 -8.86 6.59
N LEU A 83 -1.49 -9.49 7.08
CA LEU A 83 -0.11 -9.03 6.91
C LEU A 83 0.62 -9.89 5.88
N GLY A 84 1.47 -9.26 5.07
CA GLY A 84 2.28 -9.97 4.07
C GLY A 84 3.54 -9.23 3.66
N THR A 85 4.54 -9.98 3.17
CA THR A 85 5.72 -9.36 2.54
C THR A 85 5.44 -8.83 1.13
N ASN A 86 4.35 -9.31 0.52
CA ASN A 86 3.81 -8.88 -0.75
C ASN A 86 2.27 -8.79 -0.66
N TYR A 87 1.64 -8.26 -1.72
CA TYR A 87 0.20 -8.07 -1.79
C TYR A 87 -0.58 -9.38 -1.61
N ASP A 88 -0.18 -10.45 -2.30
CA ASP A 88 -0.91 -11.72 -2.31
C ASP A 88 -0.90 -12.40 -0.93
N GLU A 89 0.21 -12.33 -0.21
CA GLU A 89 0.31 -12.82 1.17
C GLU A 89 -0.65 -12.08 2.11
N ALA A 90 -0.68 -10.75 2.02
CA ALA A 90 -1.57 -9.94 2.86
C ALA A 90 -3.05 -10.24 2.57
N VAL A 91 -3.41 -10.41 1.30
CA VAL A 91 -4.77 -10.79 0.89
C VAL A 91 -5.16 -12.19 1.38
N ARG A 92 -4.26 -13.18 1.24
CA ARG A 92 -4.52 -14.55 1.70
C ARG A 92 -4.61 -14.61 3.22
N ALA A 93 -3.82 -13.80 3.91
CA ALA A 93 -3.74 -13.73 5.37
C ALA A 93 -3.46 -15.10 6.00
N GLU A 94 -2.49 -15.81 5.42
CA GLU A 94 -2.11 -17.19 5.78
C GLU A 94 -0.72 -17.30 6.41
N GLY A 95 -0.02 -16.17 6.56
CA GLY A 95 1.29 -16.07 7.19
C GLY A 95 2.28 -15.29 6.35
N VAL A 96 3.28 -14.71 7.01
CA VAL A 96 4.36 -13.96 6.36
C VAL A 96 5.47 -14.95 6.00
N SER A 97 5.78 -15.10 4.71
CA SER A 97 6.64 -16.19 4.22
C SER A 97 8.13 -16.05 4.57
N ALA A 98 8.57 -14.85 4.96
CA ALA A 98 9.95 -14.58 5.34
C ALA A 98 10.05 -13.49 6.41
N LEU A 99 11.03 -13.63 7.32
CA LEU A 99 11.45 -12.54 8.19
C LEU A 99 12.13 -11.45 7.36
N PRO A 100 11.89 -10.16 7.63
CA PRO A 100 12.17 -9.06 6.71
C PRO A 100 13.64 -8.60 6.73
N VAL A 101 14.61 -9.49 6.96
CA VAL A 101 16.02 -9.05 6.87
C VAL A 101 16.46 -9.10 5.42
N LEU A 102 16.27 -7.99 4.71
CA LEU A 102 17.03 -7.75 3.49
C LEU A 102 18.45 -7.31 3.87
N PRO A 103 19.49 -7.88 3.25
CA PRO A 103 20.83 -7.31 3.37
C PRO A 103 20.82 -5.86 2.83
N PRO A 104 21.69 -4.98 3.35
CA PRO A 104 21.81 -3.62 2.84
C PRO A 104 22.07 -3.63 1.33
N SER A 105 21.42 -2.69 0.66
CA SER A 105 21.49 -2.48 -0.78
C SER A 105 22.87 -2.01 -1.24
N ASP A 106 23.42 -2.64 -2.28
CA ASP A 106 24.64 -2.20 -2.96
C ASP A 106 24.37 -1.45 -4.29
N SER A 107 23.11 -1.32 -4.72
CA SER A 107 22.73 -0.73 -6.02
C SER A 107 21.80 0.49 -5.89
N ARG A 108 21.91 1.47 -6.80
CA ARG A 108 21.02 2.66 -6.82
C ARG A 108 19.54 2.29 -7.00
N SER A 109 19.23 1.21 -7.70
CA SER A 109 17.86 0.76 -7.96
C SER A 109 17.16 0.19 -6.73
N ASP A 110 17.89 -0.21 -5.70
CA ASP A 110 17.28 -0.83 -4.52
C ASP A 110 16.48 0.17 -3.67
N VAL A 111 16.63 1.48 -3.91
CA VAL A 111 15.89 2.55 -3.20
C VAL A 111 14.37 2.37 -3.32
N VAL A 112 13.89 1.80 -4.43
CA VAL A 112 12.47 1.56 -4.69
C VAL A 112 12.05 0.09 -4.57
N ARG A 113 13.00 -0.82 -4.30
CA ARG A 113 12.68 -2.24 -4.11
C ARG A 113 11.77 -2.41 -2.90
N ASP A 114 10.74 -3.26 -3.05
CA ASP A 114 9.73 -3.57 -2.05
C ASP A 114 8.97 -2.35 -1.50
N LYS A 115 8.97 -1.25 -2.26
CA LYS A 115 8.16 -0.06 -1.96
C LYS A 115 6.79 -0.17 -2.61
N ILE A 116 5.81 0.39 -1.93
CA ILE A 116 4.47 0.64 -2.48
C ILE A 116 4.50 2.02 -3.13
N VAL A 117 4.38 2.06 -4.46
CA VAL A 117 4.48 3.27 -5.27
C VAL A 117 3.15 3.55 -5.94
N LEU A 118 2.74 4.81 -6.00
CA LEU A 118 1.58 5.24 -6.78
C LEU A 118 2.02 6.18 -7.89
N VAL A 119 1.60 5.90 -9.12
CA VAL A 119 1.88 6.74 -10.29
C VAL A 119 0.57 7.24 -10.89
N THR A 120 0.33 8.56 -10.85
CA THR A 120 -0.82 9.15 -11.54
C THR A 120 -0.54 9.34 -13.03
N GLY A 121 -1.55 9.17 -13.89
CA GLY A 121 -1.34 9.16 -15.34
C GLY A 121 -0.50 7.96 -15.79
N GLY A 122 -0.56 6.85 -15.04
CA GLY A 122 0.31 5.69 -15.20
C GLY A 122 -0.07 4.74 -16.35
N ALA A 123 -1.22 4.94 -17.01
CA ALA A 123 -1.74 3.99 -17.98
C ALA A 123 -1.06 4.05 -19.36
N GLN A 124 -0.26 5.09 -19.65
CA GLN A 124 0.34 5.29 -20.97
C GLN A 124 1.57 6.21 -20.95
N GLY A 125 2.31 6.23 -22.06
CA GLY A 125 3.40 7.18 -22.31
C GLY A 125 4.52 7.11 -21.26
N PHE A 126 4.94 8.26 -20.74
CA PHE A 126 5.95 8.30 -19.67
C PHE A 126 5.48 7.65 -18.38
N GLY A 127 4.18 7.73 -18.05
CA GLY A 127 3.61 7.10 -16.87
C GLY A 127 3.74 5.58 -16.92
N GLU A 128 3.35 4.97 -18.04
CA GLU A 128 3.53 3.52 -18.26
C GLU A 128 5.00 3.13 -18.20
N GLY A 129 5.89 3.90 -18.83
CA GLY A 129 7.33 3.64 -18.77
C GLY A 129 7.88 3.64 -17.34
N MET A 130 7.43 4.57 -16.49
CA MET A 130 7.78 4.58 -15.07
C MET A 130 7.21 3.38 -14.32
N VAL A 131 5.94 3.02 -14.55
CA VAL A 131 5.31 1.85 -13.93
C VAL A 131 6.11 0.58 -14.24
N ARG A 132 6.42 0.33 -15.52
CA ARG A 132 7.19 -0.84 -15.94
C ARG A 132 8.57 -0.85 -15.27
N SER A 133 9.27 0.28 -15.28
CA SER A 133 10.60 0.38 -14.68
C SER A 133 10.61 0.19 -13.16
N LEU A 134 9.57 0.66 -12.46
CA LEU A 134 9.42 0.48 -11.01
C LEU A 134 9.13 -0.97 -10.66
N VAL A 135 8.23 -1.63 -11.41
CA VAL A 135 7.95 -3.06 -11.24
C VAL A 135 9.19 -3.91 -11.51
N GLU A 136 9.95 -3.61 -12.58
CA GLU A 136 11.22 -4.28 -12.87
C GLU A 136 12.25 -4.14 -11.74
N GLN A 137 12.21 -3.03 -10.99
CA GLN A 137 13.07 -2.80 -9.82
C GLN A 137 12.54 -3.42 -8.53
N GLY A 138 11.38 -4.08 -8.58
CA GLY A 138 10.78 -4.79 -7.46
C GLY A 138 9.83 -3.94 -6.61
N SER A 139 9.35 -2.80 -7.10
CA SER A 139 8.26 -2.08 -6.45
C SER A 139 6.92 -2.76 -6.72
N PHE A 140 6.00 -2.61 -5.76
CA PHE A 140 4.57 -2.76 -6.04
C PHE A 140 4.01 -1.43 -6.52
N VAL A 141 3.25 -1.41 -7.60
CA VAL A 141 2.81 -0.15 -8.23
C VAL A 141 1.29 -0.04 -8.37
N TYR A 142 0.71 1.00 -7.77
CA TYR A 142 -0.61 1.48 -8.14
C TYR A 142 -0.53 2.34 -9.40
N ILE A 143 -1.27 1.90 -10.43
CA ILE A 143 -1.43 2.58 -11.71
C ILE A 143 -2.70 3.41 -11.61
N ALA A 144 -2.55 4.68 -11.22
CA ALA A 144 -3.68 5.57 -11.00
C ALA A 144 -3.95 6.40 -12.28
N ASP A 145 -5.12 6.23 -12.89
CA ASP A 145 -5.43 6.90 -14.15
C ASP A 145 -6.94 7.11 -14.34
N MET A 146 -7.33 8.10 -15.14
CA MET A 146 -8.73 8.24 -15.61
C MET A 146 -9.06 7.15 -16.64
N ASN A 147 -8.07 6.70 -17.40
CA ASN A 147 -8.19 5.55 -18.30
C ASN A 147 -8.08 4.24 -17.51
N GLU A 148 -9.16 3.90 -16.79
CA GLU A 148 -9.25 2.68 -15.97
C GLU A 148 -8.91 1.42 -16.78
N GLN A 149 -9.40 1.32 -18.02
CA GLN A 149 -9.17 0.15 -18.88
C GLN A 149 -7.69 0.00 -19.26
N GLY A 150 -7.02 1.11 -19.58
CA GLY A 150 -5.58 1.11 -19.87
C GLY A 150 -4.77 0.73 -18.64
N ALA A 151 -5.07 1.33 -17.49
CA ALA A 151 -4.41 1.02 -16.23
C ALA A 151 -4.60 -0.46 -15.85
N LYS A 152 -5.82 -0.98 -15.98
CA LYS A 152 -6.13 -2.39 -15.69
C LYS A 152 -5.38 -3.33 -16.62
N LYS A 153 -5.39 -3.05 -17.92
CA LYS A 153 -4.67 -3.88 -18.90
C LYS A 153 -3.17 -3.96 -18.57
N LEU A 154 -2.54 -2.82 -18.27
CA LEU A 154 -1.13 -2.78 -17.90
C LEU A 154 -0.85 -3.55 -16.60
N ALA A 155 -1.71 -3.41 -15.58
CA ALA A 155 -1.58 -4.18 -14.33
C ALA A 155 -1.68 -5.68 -14.59
N ASP A 156 -2.68 -6.12 -15.38
CA ASP A 156 -2.89 -7.53 -15.71
C ASP A 156 -1.69 -8.12 -16.49
N GLU A 157 -1.13 -7.37 -17.44
CA GLU A 157 0.10 -7.75 -18.17
C GLU A 157 1.28 -7.96 -17.21
N LEU A 158 1.57 -6.99 -16.35
CA LEU A 158 2.69 -7.03 -15.41
C LEU A 158 2.54 -8.16 -14.38
N ASN A 159 1.33 -8.35 -13.86
CA ASN A 159 1.03 -9.42 -12.91
C ASN A 159 1.17 -10.81 -13.55
N TYR A 160 0.75 -10.96 -14.82
CA TYR A 160 0.92 -12.20 -15.56
C TYR A 160 2.42 -12.53 -15.76
N GLU A 161 3.22 -11.54 -16.15
CA GLU A 161 4.67 -11.71 -16.32
C GLU A 161 5.38 -12.06 -15.00
N ALA A 162 4.98 -11.42 -13.90
CA ALA A 162 5.56 -11.64 -12.57
C ALA A 162 5.04 -12.91 -11.86
N CYS A 163 3.95 -13.52 -12.35
CA CYS A 163 3.24 -14.63 -11.71
C CYS A 163 2.71 -14.35 -10.28
N ILE A 164 2.68 -13.08 -9.87
CA ILE A 164 2.18 -12.57 -8.57
C ILE A 164 1.61 -11.16 -8.78
N THR A 165 0.85 -10.64 -7.81
CA THR A 165 0.35 -9.26 -7.90
C THR A 165 1.45 -8.25 -7.57
N VAL A 166 2.01 -7.62 -8.60
CA VAL A 166 3.01 -6.52 -8.51
C VAL A 166 2.41 -5.17 -8.87
N ALA A 167 1.23 -5.13 -9.47
CA ALA A 167 0.56 -3.90 -9.85
C ALA A 167 -0.97 -3.97 -9.68
N LYS A 168 -1.57 -2.81 -9.36
CA LYS A 168 -3.01 -2.62 -9.22
C LYS A 168 -3.46 -1.36 -9.92
N SER A 169 -4.54 -1.41 -10.69
CA SER A 169 -5.14 -0.22 -11.30
C SER A 169 -6.06 0.50 -10.31
N LEU A 170 -6.01 1.84 -10.30
CA LEU A 170 -6.96 2.69 -9.59
C LEU A 170 -7.53 3.73 -10.55
N ALA A 171 -8.85 3.83 -10.63
CA ALA A 171 -9.50 4.91 -11.37
C ALA A 171 -9.42 6.20 -10.56
N VAL A 172 -8.83 7.25 -11.12
CA VAL A 172 -8.77 8.56 -10.45
C VAL A 172 -8.90 9.71 -11.43
N ASN A 173 -9.73 10.69 -11.08
CA ASN A 173 -9.64 12.04 -11.64
C ASN A 173 -8.88 12.94 -10.67
N VAL A 174 -7.64 13.27 -11.00
CA VAL A 174 -6.78 14.10 -10.13
C VAL A 174 -7.25 15.54 -9.96
N THR A 175 -8.23 16.00 -10.75
CA THR A 175 -8.84 17.33 -10.57
C THR A 175 -10.02 17.32 -9.60
N ASP A 176 -10.41 16.15 -9.08
CA ASP A 176 -11.54 15.95 -8.17
C ASP A 176 -11.00 15.45 -6.83
N GLU A 177 -11.10 16.29 -5.80
CA GLU A 177 -10.61 15.98 -4.45
C GLU A 177 -11.28 14.74 -3.86
N THR A 178 -12.57 14.52 -4.11
CA THR A 178 -13.29 13.33 -3.63
C THR A 178 -12.79 12.07 -4.34
N SER A 179 -12.44 12.18 -5.63
CA SER A 179 -11.82 11.06 -6.36
C SER A 179 -10.43 10.72 -5.81
N VAL A 180 -9.64 11.73 -5.44
CA VAL A 180 -8.31 11.53 -4.85
C VAL A 180 -8.42 10.94 -3.44
N GLU A 181 -9.37 11.40 -2.63
CA GLU A 181 -9.63 10.87 -1.29
C GLU A 181 -10.02 9.39 -1.36
N ALA A 182 -10.97 9.02 -2.24
CA ALA A 182 -11.38 7.63 -2.43
C ALA A 182 -10.24 6.72 -2.94
N MET A 183 -9.36 7.24 -3.80
CA MET A 183 -8.16 6.51 -4.23
C MET A 183 -7.23 6.23 -3.04
N MET A 184 -7.00 7.23 -2.18
CA MET A 184 -6.14 7.09 -0.99
C MET A 184 -6.74 6.16 0.05
N ASP A 185 -8.07 6.19 0.22
CA ASP A 185 -8.80 5.26 1.07
C ASP A 185 -8.61 3.82 0.62
N GLN A 186 -8.69 3.57 -0.69
CA GLN A 186 -8.46 2.23 -1.24
C GLN A 186 -7.01 1.78 -1.03
N VAL A 187 -6.02 2.68 -1.20
CA VAL A 187 -4.61 2.37 -0.89
C VAL A 187 -4.43 2.02 0.59
N ALA A 188 -5.06 2.77 1.50
CA ALA A 188 -5.01 2.49 2.92
C ALA A 188 -5.59 1.11 3.24
N LEU A 189 -6.76 0.76 2.69
CA LEU A 189 -7.38 -0.54 2.91
C LEU A 189 -6.60 -1.70 2.29
N GLU A 190 -6.00 -1.51 1.11
CA GLU A 190 -5.40 -2.61 0.36
C GLU A 190 -3.94 -2.87 0.70
N THR A 191 -3.18 -1.84 1.07
CA THR A 191 -1.73 -1.95 1.31
C THR A 191 -1.26 -1.26 2.59
N GLY A 192 -2.18 -0.70 3.38
CA GLY A 192 -1.89 0.02 4.61
C GLY A 192 -1.48 1.47 4.36
N SER A 193 -0.55 1.70 3.44
CA SER A 193 -0.13 3.03 3.02
C SER A 193 0.64 2.95 1.69
N LEU A 194 1.28 4.04 1.29
CA LEU A 194 2.25 4.12 0.20
C LEU A 194 3.59 4.66 0.73
N ASP A 195 4.68 4.33 0.02
CA ASP A 195 6.02 4.84 0.32
C ASP A 195 6.42 5.98 -0.64
N VAL A 196 5.94 5.94 -1.89
CA VAL A 196 6.28 6.92 -2.93
C VAL A 196 5.02 7.32 -3.72
N PHE A 197 4.84 8.63 -3.91
CA PHE A 197 3.77 9.19 -4.75
C PHE A 197 4.39 9.95 -5.93
N VAL A 198 4.08 9.54 -7.15
CA VAL A 198 4.54 10.17 -8.39
C VAL A 198 3.38 10.90 -9.06
N SER A 199 3.34 12.22 -8.87
CA SER A 199 2.37 13.12 -9.51
C SER A 199 2.74 13.36 -10.98
N ASN A 200 2.30 12.47 -11.87
CA ASN A 200 2.64 12.51 -13.30
C ASN A 200 1.45 12.82 -14.22
N ALA A 201 0.20 12.66 -13.77
CA ALA A 201 -0.98 13.01 -14.56
C ALA A 201 -0.91 14.46 -15.08
N GLY A 202 -1.06 14.64 -16.39
CA GLY A 202 -1.02 15.95 -17.02
C GLY A 202 -1.54 15.91 -18.45
N VAL A 203 -2.15 17.03 -18.88
CA VAL A 203 -2.66 17.19 -20.25
C VAL A 203 -1.85 18.28 -20.95
N LEU A 204 -1.20 17.93 -22.06
CA LEU A 204 -0.55 18.90 -22.92
C LEU A 204 -1.59 19.61 -23.79
N ARG A 205 -1.76 20.91 -23.60
CA ARG A 205 -2.48 21.77 -24.54
C ARG A 205 -1.49 22.35 -25.54
N ALA A 206 -1.30 21.68 -26.67
CA ALA A 206 -0.51 22.21 -27.77
C ALA A 206 -1.41 23.02 -28.72
N GLY A 207 -1.08 24.29 -28.93
CA GLY A 207 -1.76 25.21 -29.85
C GLY A 207 -0.77 26.14 -30.55
N SER A 208 -1.15 26.71 -31.69
CA SER A 208 -0.33 27.74 -32.33
C SER A 208 -0.25 28.96 -31.41
N VAL A 209 0.94 29.55 -31.25
CA VAL A 209 1.12 30.81 -30.49
C VAL A 209 0.20 31.92 -31.00
N LYS A 210 -0.16 31.90 -32.30
CA LYS A 210 -1.11 32.85 -32.92
C LYS A 210 -2.58 32.63 -32.54
N ALA A 211 -2.94 31.47 -31.99
CA ALA A 211 -4.30 31.13 -31.58
C ALA A 211 -4.52 31.31 -30.06
N MET A 212 -3.50 31.78 -29.34
CA MET A 212 -3.51 31.98 -27.89
C MET A 212 -3.31 33.46 -27.49
N SER A 213 -3.50 34.39 -28.45
CA SER A 213 -3.49 35.86 -28.27
C SER A 213 -4.89 36.43 -28.23
#